data_AF-A0AAV0Q4B5-F1
#
_entry.id   AF-A0AAV0Q4B5-F1
#
_cell.length_a   1.000
_cell.length_b   1.000
_cell.length_c   1.000
_cell.angle_alpha   90.00
_cell.angle_beta   90.00
_cell.angle_gamma   90.00
#
_symmetry.space_group_name_H-M   'P 1'
#
loop_
_entity.id
_entity.type
_entity.pdbx_description
1 polymer ?
#
loop_
_entity_poly.entity_id
_entity_poly.type
_entity_poly.pdbx_seq_one_letter_code
_entity_poly.pdbx_strand_id
1 'polypeptide(L)' 'MAKSLLEDKPMSGPFQPRCPSCNGTGRVSCLCSRWSDGDVGCRTCAGSGRMGCSSCGGSGTGRPLPVQISMRSPNPPF' A
#
# COMPACT_ATOMS: atom_id res chain seq x y z
N MET A 1 -16.63 25.76 26.34
CA MET A 1 -16.90 25.43 24.92
C MET A 1 -15.91 24.35 24.55
N ALA A 2 -16.35 23.10 24.59
CA ALA A 2 -15.46 21.95 24.43
C ALA A 2 -15.03 21.88 22.96
N LYS A 3 -13.81 22.35 22.69
CA LYS A 3 -13.08 22.06 21.46
C LYS A 3 -12.91 20.54 21.38
N SER A 4 -13.77 19.89 20.59
CA SER A 4 -13.56 18.51 20.17
C SER A 4 -12.25 18.45 19.42
N LEU A 5 -11.19 18.10 20.15
CA LEU A 5 -10.07 17.40 19.57
C LEU A 5 -10.69 16.08 19.09
N LEU A 6 -11.15 16.07 17.84
CA LEU A 6 -11.27 14.82 17.14
C LEU A 6 -9.82 14.33 17.10
N GLU A 7 -9.48 13.43 18.02
CA GLU A 7 -8.30 12.59 17.93
C GLU A 7 -8.18 12.22 16.45
N ASP A 8 -7.19 12.79 15.77
CA ASP A 8 -6.62 12.19 14.58
C ASP A 8 -6.00 10.89 15.09
N LYS A 9 -6.86 9.91 15.34
CA LYS A 9 -6.48 8.57 15.66
C LYS A 9 -5.91 8.10 14.34
N PRO A 10 -4.57 7.96 14.18
CA PRO A 10 -4.12 7.06 13.15
C PRO A 10 -4.90 5.78 13.44
N MET A 11 -5.64 5.28 12.45
CA MET A 11 -6.35 4.01 12.55
C MET A 11 -5.36 2.83 12.69
N SER A 12 -4.33 2.98 13.52
CA SER A 12 -3.52 1.96 14.16
C SER A 12 -4.39 1.19 15.15
N GLY A 13 -5.34 0.42 14.60
CA GLY A 13 -5.49 -0.94 15.12
C GLY A 13 -4.24 -1.75 14.76
N PRO A 14 -4.05 -2.96 15.30
CA PRO A 14 -3.00 -3.90 14.87
C PRO A 14 -3.09 -4.31 13.38
N PHE A 15 -4.04 -3.75 12.64
CA PHE A 15 -4.22 -3.95 11.22
C PHE A 15 -3.25 -3.06 10.44
N GLN A 16 -2.05 -3.59 10.19
CA GLN A 16 -1.20 -3.07 9.12
C GLN A 16 -2.07 -2.96 7.86
N PRO A 17 -2.20 -1.77 7.24
CA PRO A 17 -3.09 -1.60 6.11
C PRO A 17 -2.68 -2.60 5.04
N ARG A 18 -3.62 -3.43 4.59
CA ARG A 18 -3.31 -4.43 3.56
C ARG A 18 -2.88 -3.69 2.31
N CYS A 19 -1.90 -4.21 1.59
CA CYS A 19 -1.53 -3.58 0.33
C CYS A 19 -2.74 -3.62 -0.61
N PRO A 20 -3.28 -2.46 -1.06
CA PRO A 20 -4.50 -2.43 -1.85
C PRO A 20 -4.33 -3.13 -3.20
N SER A 21 -3.12 -3.12 -3.75
CA SER A 21 -2.81 -3.75 -5.04
C SER A 21 -2.84 -5.27 -5.02
N CYS A 22 -2.57 -5.92 -3.88
CA CYS A 22 -2.61 -7.39 -3.77
C CYS A 22 -3.55 -7.88 -2.67
N ASN A 23 -4.41 -7.00 -2.15
CA ASN A 23 -5.32 -7.23 -1.03
C ASN A 23 -4.66 -7.95 0.17
N GLY A 24 -3.38 -7.64 0.39
CA GLY A 24 -2.50 -8.23 1.38
C GLY A 24 -2.11 -9.70 1.24
N THR A 25 -2.29 -10.29 0.07
CA THR A 25 -1.74 -11.62 -0.26
C THR A 25 -0.22 -11.59 -0.50
N GLY A 26 0.36 -10.40 -0.75
CA GLY A 26 1.77 -10.22 -1.09
C GLY A 26 2.16 -10.76 -2.47
N ARG A 27 1.28 -11.49 -3.15
CA ARG A 27 1.52 -12.07 -4.47
C ARG A 27 0.43 -11.62 -5.44
N VAL A 28 0.82 -11.39 -6.68
CA VAL A 28 -0.07 -11.06 -7.80
C VAL A 28 0.14 -12.05 -8.94
N SER A 29 -0.82 -12.12 -9.86
CA SER A 29 -0.67 -12.89 -11.09
C SER A 29 0.57 -12.42 -11.86
N CYS A 30 1.26 -13.36 -12.48
CA CYS A 30 2.42 -13.03 -13.30
C CYS A 30 2.00 -12.10 -14.43
N LEU A 31 2.72 -10.99 -14.59
CA LEU A 31 2.42 -10.03 -15.64
C LEU A 31 2.53 -10.65 -17.04
N CYS A 32 3.47 -11.59 -17.22
CA CYS A 32 3.71 -12.23 -18.51
C CYS A 32 2.52 -13.06 -19.00
N SER A 33 1.74 -13.67 -18.09
CA SER A 33 0.56 -14.45 -18.47
C SER A 33 -0.53 -13.59 -19.11
N ARG A 34 -0.41 -12.25 -19.03
CA ARG A 34 -1.30 -11.31 -19.71
C ARG A 34 -0.83 -10.94 -21.12
N TRP A 35 0.43 -11.20 -21.46
CA TRP A 35 1.02 -10.83 -22.75
C TRP A 35 1.55 -12.02 -23.56
N SER A 36 1.73 -13.16 -22.90
CA SER A 36 2.08 -14.45 -23.51
C SER A 36 0.82 -15.31 -23.56
N ASP A 37 0.65 -16.10 -24.62
CA ASP A 37 -0.48 -17.00 -24.88
C ASP A 37 -0.56 -18.21 -23.91
N GLY A 38 -0.41 -17.96 -22.61
CA GLY A 38 -0.46 -18.97 -21.56
C GLY A 38 0.90 -19.45 -21.05
N ASP A 39 2.01 -18.94 -21.58
CA ASP A 39 3.33 -19.28 -21.05
C ASP A 39 3.53 -18.67 -19.66
N VAL A 40 3.42 -19.53 -18.64
CA VAL A 40 3.85 -19.21 -17.26
C VAL A 40 5.37 -19.19 -17.12
N GLY A 41 6.10 -19.64 -18.16
CA GLY A 41 7.56 -19.83 -18.24
C GLY A 41 8.42 -18.57 -18.38
N CYS A 42 7.86 -17.37 -18.27
CA CYS A 42 8.67 -16.15 -18.39
C CYS A 42 9.64 -16.01 -17.20
N ARG A 43 10.85 -15.46 -17.44
CA ARG A 43 11.87 -15.26 -16.40
C ARG A 43 11.36 -14.48 -15.20
N THR A 44 10.48 -13.50 -15.42
CA THR A 44 9.95 -12.62 -14.39
C THR A 44 9.26 -13.37 -13.24
N CYS A 45 8.68 -14.53 -13.52
CA CYS A 45 7.98 -15.35 -12.53
C CYS A 45 8.53 -16.77 -12.44
N ALA A 46 9.67 -17.04 -13.08
CA ALA A 46 10.39 -18.33 -13.08
C ALA A 46 9.48 -19.55 -13.28
N GLY A 47 8.51 -19.48 -14.21
CA GLY A 47 7.58 -20.61 -14.45
C GLY A 47 6.42 -20.73 -13.45
N SER A 48 6.44 -20.00 -12.33
CA SER A 48 5.49 -20.17 -11.22
C SER A 48 4.13 -19.49 -11.45
N GLY A 49 4.00 -18.64 -12.47
CA GLY A 49 2.77 -17.90 -12.76
C GLY A 49 2.36 -16.86 -11.70
N ARG A 50 3.18 -16.64 -10.67
CA ARG A 50 2.93 -15.66 -9.60
C ARG A 50 4.18 -14.84 -9.36
N MET A 51 4.01 -13.52 -9.20
CA MET A 51 5.10 -12.63 -8.80
C MET A 51 4.78 -11.96 -7.46
N GLY A 52 5.83 -11.50 -6.77
CA GLY A 52 5.65 -10.62 -5.62
C GLY A 52 4.91 -9.35 -6.03
N CYS A 53 4.01 -8.86 -5.20
CA CYS A 53 3.35 -7.60 -5.44
C CYS A 53 4.38 -6.47 -5.43
N SER A 54 4.55 -5.78 -6.55
CA SER A 54 5.48 -4.65 -6.68
C SER A 54 5.15 -3.51 -5.71
N SER A 55 3.86 -3.23 -5.49
CA SER A 55 3.40 -2.15 -4.63
C SER A 55 3.75 -2.33 -3.14
N CYS A 56 3.95 -3.56 -2.67
CA CYS A 56 4.37 -3.83 -1.28
C CYS A 56 5.65 -4.69 -1.19
N GLY A 57 6.36 -4.89 -2.30
CA GLY A 57 7.55 -5.72 -2.39
C GLY A 57 7.36 -7.17 -1.95
N GLY A 58 6.14 -7.71 -2.02
CA GLY A 58 5.86 -9.07 -1.56
C GLY A 58 5.38 -9.18 -0.10
N SER A 59 5.39 -8.09 0.66
CA SER A 59 5.10 -8.11 2.11
C SER A 59 3.62 -8.32 2.43
N GLY A 60 2.71 -8.00 1.49
CA GLY A 60 1.26 -8.02 1.72
C GLY A 60 0.76 -6.88 2.63
N THR A 61 1.65 -6.15 3.27
CA THR A 61 1.32 -4.98 4.09
C THR A 61 1.74 -3.72 3.36
N GLY A 62 0.81 -2.77 3.24
CA GLY A 62 1.13 -1.40 2.88
C GLY A 62 1.90 -0.79 4.04
N ARG A 63 3.07 -0.21 3.75
CA ARG A 63 3.78 0.59 4.74
C ARG A 63 3.15 1.97 4.78
N PRO A 64 2.52 2.40 5.89
CA PRO A 64 2.14 3.80 6.03
C PRO A 64 3.43 4.63 5.99
N LEU A 65 3.55 5.48 4.98
CA LEU A 65 4.62 6.47 4.87
C LEU A 65 4.18 7.67 5.71
N PRO A 66 4.81 7.95 6.87
CA PRO A 66 4.47 9.13 7.64
C PRO A 66 4.89 10.37 6.84
N VAL A 67 3.92 11.17 6.40
CA VAL A 67 4.16 12.51 5.86
C VAL A 67 4.00 13.53 6.97
N GLN A 68 4.99 14.39 7.14
CA GLN A 68 4.90 15.53 8.06
C GLN A 68 4.40 16.74 7.26
N ILE A 69 3.17 17.18 7.52
CA ILE A 69 2.58 18.35 6.87
C ILE A 69 2.77 19.54 7.80
N SER A 70 3.67 20.46 7.45
CA SER A 70 3.87 21.70 8.20
C SER A 70 2.79 22.72 7.83
N MET A 71 1.67 22.72 8.57
CA MET A 71 0.64 23.76 8.45
C MET A 71 1.16 25.04 9.09
N ARG A 72 1.46 26.07 8.28
CA ARG A 72 1.66 27.43 8.81
C ARG A 72 0.29 27.96 9.22
N SER A 73 0.10 28.15 10.53
CA SER A 73 -1.12 28.81 11.04
C SER A 73 -1.27 30.16 10.35
N PRO A 74 -2.45 30.50 9.79
CA PRO A 74 -2.73 31.86 9.39
C PRO A 74 -2.58 32.76 10.61
N ASN A 75 -1.73 33.79 10.53
CA ASN A 75 -1.60 34.78 11.58
C ASN A 75 -2.98 35.42 11.83
N PRO A 76 -3.48 35.48 13.07
CA PRO A 76 -4.70 36.24 13.35
C PRO A 76 -4.44 37.72 13.08
N PRO A 77 -5.35 38.44 12.39
CA PRO A 77 -5.26 39.89 12.27
C PRO A 77 -5.51 40.54 13.64
N PHE A 78 -4.70 41.56 13.93
CA PHE A 78 -4.82 42.42 15.12
C PHE A 78 -6.13 43.22 15.12
#